data_AF-A0A2H0QKB0-F1
#
_entry.id   AF-A0A2H0QKB0-F1
#
_cell.length_a   1.000
_cell.length_b   1.000
_cell.length_c   1.000
_cell.angle_alpha   90.00
_cell.angle_beta   90.00
_cell.angle_gamma   90.00
#
_symmetry.space_group_name_H-M   'P 1'
#
loop_
_entity.id
_entity.type
_entity.pdbx_description
1 polymer ?
#
loop_
_entity_poly.entity_id
_entity_poly.type
_entity_poly.pdbx_seq_one_letter_code
_entity_poly.pdbx_strand_id
1 'polypeptide(L)'
;MERATKSLLNFIPQSPEKKLIGCDLINKLMEFLMIFRSLAVSALILSLSSVSCSPLGQKWRVPASYTEKGDIYALIDQLGSDVENPVSSAKECHEGLSQYYQEFFQLTSDKFDASSLTSEYLDRVIKRSFETRLLIKEKLKQLTDAQTPDEVGCLASVRDMIRVLRYVEDYMVEIKETKNGDKKGEDYKSLEGLEPYLLVNPTFKDSFKDWHDLKSGDMILSRGNAYSSAAIARIGAVDTQFSHLTLVYRDDSGKLFTVEAHIEIGNVTAEIHEHLESLNAREVVFRFGDAKMAHKAAKMMYEKVKKRQDKKNNIRYDFGMDYKDNSKLFCSEVIYDGYQMASEGKLNLPKFKTKFNRGLIPFLGALGISVNEQNVDTFDTFAPGDIEFDPRVELVAEFRNPAKVRDIRMKDAILTNFFKWMESENYAFDPTAMMGIKAHAAWWMRRTPFIRKKLTEKFPLNMKTAQLKMFMVLDIVAEEFHKELVKIHEGRELPLSPIEMYQAIEAFKQKDAALYTKKATRKKAVFHKYFHPTKR
;
A
#
# COMPACT_ATOMS: atom_id res chain seq x y z
N MET A 1 -27.34 -34.00 27.27
CA MET A 1 -28.20 -34.64 28.29
C MET A 1 -28.13 -33.75 29.53
N GLU A 2 -29.22 -33.34 30.18
CA GLU A 2 -30.64 -33.38 29.82
C GLU A 2 -31.42 -32.31 30.61
N ARG A 3 -32.56 -31.83 30.07
CA ARG A 3 -33.67 -31.02 30.61
C ARG A 3 -33.61 -30.54 32.09
N ALA A 4 -33.87 -29.29 32.49
CA ALA A 4 -34.81 -28.24 32.05
C ALA A 4 -36.32 -28.50 32.33
N THR A 5 -36.88 -27.80 33.33
CA THR A 5 -38.34 -27.64 33.60
C THR A 5 -38.59 -26.40 34.50
N LYS A 6 -39.38 -25.39 34.07
CA LYS A 6 -40.79 -25.08 34.48
C LYS A 6 -40.94 -24.25 35.80
N SER A 7 -41.93 -23.37 36.02
CA SER A 7 -43.09 -22.85 35.23
C SER A 7 -43.80 -21.64 35.93
N LEU A 8 -44.84 -21.08 35.27
CA LEU A 8 -46.04 -20.31 35.74
C LEU A 8 -45.97 -18.76 35.69
N LEU A 9 -47.02 -17.99 35.32
CA LEU A 9 -48.30 -18.25 34.63
C LEU A 9 -48.90 -16.96 33.99
N ASN A 10 -49.91 -17.11 33.12
CA ASN A 10 -50.59 -16.08 32.30
C ASN A 10 -51.58 -15.16 33.07
N PHE A 11 -52.08 -14.08 32.42
CA PHE A 11 -53.52 -13.91 32.11
C PHE A 11 -53.83 -12.78 31.08
N ILE A 12 -54.96 -12.90 30.38
CA ILE A 12 -55.51 -12.09 29.24
C ILE A 12 -57.06 -12.38 29.17
N PRO A 13 -57.96 -11.80 28.30
CA PRO A 13 -57.77 -11.08 27.03
C PRO A 13 -58.78 -9.90 26.69
N GLN A 14 -58.81 -9.49 25.41
CA GLN A 14 -59.94 -8.98 24.58
C GLN A 14 -60.31 -7.47 24.44
N SER A 15 -60.80 -7.17 23.23
CA SER A 15 -61.25 -5.87 22.63
C SER A 15 -62.79 -5.91 22.39
N PRO A 16 -63.54 -4.97 21.70
CA PRO A 16 -63.30 -4.44 20.32
C PRO A 16 -63.88 -3.02 19.92
N GLU A 17 -63.63 -2.63 18.65
CA GLU A 17 -64.36 -1.69 17.72
C GLU A 17 -64.79 -0.23 18.07
N LYS A 18 -64.42 0.74 17.18
CA LYS A 18 -65.35 1.51 16.28
C LYS A 18 -64.73 2.59 15.34
N LYS A 19 -64.85 2.34 14.01
CA LYS A 19 -65.26 3.20 12.87
C LYS A 19 -65.00 4.76 12.74
N LEU A 20 -64.29 5.11 11.63
CA LEU A 20 -64.65 6.02 10.48
C LEU A 20 -64.37 7.56 10.42
N ILE A 21 -64.08 8.02 9.18
CA ILE A 21 -63.93 9.42 8.63
C ILE A 21 -62.60 10.12 8.99
N GLY A 22 -61.89 10.87 8.12
CA GLY A 22 -62.04 11.22 6.69
C GLY A 22 -60.94 12.22 6.23
N CYS A 23 -60.74 12.41 4.93
CA CYS A 23 -59.60 13.10 4.29
C CYS A 23 -59.41 14.63 4.57
N ASP A 24 -58.29 15.14 4.02
CA ASP A 24 -58.18 16.47 3.35
C ASP A 24 -57.60 17.69 4.12
N LEU A 25 -56.36 17.60 4.64
CA LEU A 25 -55.64 18.77 5.21
C LEU A 25 -54.21 19.04 4.69
N ILE A 26 -53.58 18.12 3.95
CA ILE A 26 -52.16 18.28 3.54
C ILE A 26 -52.01 18.86 2.12
N ASN A 27 -52.97 18.63 1.21
CA ASN A 27 -52.89 19.12 -0.17
C ASN A 27 -53.35 20.57 -0.38
N LYS A 28 -53.89 21.24 0.65
CA LYS A 28 -54.34 22.65 0.55
C LYS A 28 -53.32 23.70 1.01
N LEU A 29 -52.16 23.28 1.53
CA LEU A 29 -51.12 24.22 1.98
C LEU A 29 -50.13 24.64 0.87
N MET A 30 -50.13 23.97 -0.28
CA MET A 30 -49.18 24.26 -1.38
C MET A 30 -49.73 25.12 -2.53
N GLU A 31 -51.04 25.38 -2.61
CA GLU A 31 -51.62 26.22 -3.68
C GLU A 31 -51.87 27.69 -3.27
N PHE A 32 -51.67 28.08 -2.00
CA PHE A 32 -52.10 29.39 -1.49
C PHE A 32 -51.00 30.48 -1.42
N LEU A 33 -49.80 30.23 -1.96
CA LEU A 33 -48.67 31.17 -1.91
C LEU A 33 -48.00 31.45 -3.27
N MET A 34 -48.79 31.42 -4.33
CA MET A 34 -48.50 32.17 -5.56
C MET A 34 -49.71 33.02 -5.97
N ILE A 35 -49.41 34.22 -6.50
CA ILE A 35 -50.29 35.28 -7.05
C ILE A 35 -50.51 36.47 -6.08
N PHE A 36 -50.35 37.68 -6.63
CA PHE A 36 -50.19 39.00 -5.97
C PHE A 36 -48.85 39.20 -5.23
N ARG A 37 -48.03 40.23 -5.55
CA ARG A 37 -48.16 41.28 -6.58
C ARG A 37 -46.78 41.86 -6.95
N SER A 38 -46.59 42.21 -8.22
CA SER A 38 -45.49 43.06 -8.69
C SER A 38 -45.87 44.54 -8.52
N LEU A 39 -44.97 45.38 -7.97
CA LEU A 39 -44.57 46.69 -8.52
C LEU A 39 -43.68 47.49 -7.53
N ALA A 40 -42.66 48.17 -8.08
CA ALA A 40 -41.71 49.10 -7.45
C ALA A 40 -40.75 48.48 -6.40
N VAL A 41 -39.45 48.82 -6.31
CA VAL A 41 -38.69 49.96 -6.87
C VAL A 41 -37.36 49.47 -7.48
N SER A 42 -36.94 50.07 -8.60
CA SER A 42 -35.60 49.91 -9.15
C SER A 42 -34.60 50.82 -8.42
N ALA A 43 -33.67 50.27 -7.62
CA ALA A 43 -32.33 50.83 -7.34
C ALA A 43 -31.55 50.02 -6.28
N LEU A 44 -30.72 49.07 -6.71
CA LEU A 44 -29.27 49.00 -6.42
C LEU A 44 -28.69 47.69 -6.99
N ILE A 45 -27.75 47.82 -7.92
CA ILE A 45 -26.85 46.74 -8.32
C ILE A 45 -25.54 46.99 -7.58
N LEU A 46 -25.09 46.05 -6.72
CA LEU A 46 -23.68 45.63 -6.51
C LEU A 46 -23.51 44.82 -5.20
N SER A 47 -22.45 44.00 -5.20
CA SER A 47 -21.88 43.23 -4.07
C SER A 47 -22.79 42.26 -3.30
N LEU A 48 -22.83 41.01 -3.76
CA LEU A 48 -22.87 39.82 -2.88
C LEU A 48 -21.90 38.76 -3.41
N SER A 49 -20.63 38.90 -3.01
CA SER A 49 -19.58 37.91 -3.26
C SER A 49 -19.48 36.96 -2.07
N SER A 50 -19.47 35.66 -2.32
CA SER A 50 -18.82 34.62 -1.49
C SER A 50 -18.95 34.72 0.04
N VAL A 51 -19.97 34.07 0.62
CA VAL A 51 -19.90 33.60 2.00
C VAL A 51 -19.33 32.17 1.99
N SER A 52 -18.02 32.06 2.19
CA SER A 52 -17.35 30.77 2.39
C SER A 52 -17.36 30.43 3.88
N CYS A 53 -18.08 29.37 4.27
CA CYS A 53 -17.98 28.81 5.62
C CYS A 53 -16.64 28.06 5.78
N SER A 54 -15.66 28.69 6.42
CA SER A 54 -14.51 27.98 6.99
C SER A 54 -14.92 27.27 8.29
N PRO A 55 -14.47 26.03 8.56
CA PRO A 55 -14.62 25.42 9.87
C PRO A 55 -13.75 26.18 10.89
N LEU A 56 -14.23 26.23 12.15
CA LEU A 56 -13.55 26.85 13.28
C LEU A 56 -12.32 26.03 13.71
N GLY A 57 -11.21 26.21 13.00
CA GLY A 57 -9.91 25.72 13.45
C GLY A 57 -9.39 26.54 14.64
N GLN A 58 -9.03 25.86 15.73
CA GLN A 58 -8.24 26.48 16.79
C GLN A 58 -6.87 26.87 16.20
N LYS A 59 -6.57 28.17 16.18
CA LYS A 59 -5.26 28.67 15.74
C LYS A 59 -4.20 28.38 16.79
N TRP A 60 -3.53 27.25 16.66
CA TRP A 60 -2.25 27.03 17.32
C TRP A 60 -1.22 28.05 16.80
N ARG A 61 -0.42 28.60 17.71
CA ARG A 61 0.64 29.55 17.35
C ARG A 61 1.82 28.78 16.76
N VAL A 62 2.00 28.88 15.45
CA VAL A 62 3.23 28.43 14.80
C VAL A 62 4.42 29.16 15.45
N PRO A 63 5.51 28.46 15.84
CA PRO A 63 6.70 29.10 16.39
C PRO A 63 7.27 30.16 15.43
N ALA A 64 7.78 31.25 15.99
CA ALA A 64 8.37 32.35 15.20
C ALA A 64 9.66 31.96 14.43
N SER A 65 10.15 30.72 14.63
CA SER A 65 11.25 30.10 13.88
C SER A 65 10.82 29.37 12.61
N TYR A 66 9.52 29.18 12.36
CA TYR A 66 9.03 28.59 11.10
C TYR A 66 9.03 29.63 9.98
N THR A 67 10.22 30.10 9.63
CA THR A 67 10.46 31.20 8.69
C THR A 67 11.31 30.75 7.51
N GLU A 68 10.87 29.71 6.78
CA GLU A 68 11.06 29.62 5.34
C GLU A 68 10.10 28.62 4.69
N LYS A 69 9.61 28.96 3.48
CA LYS A 69 8.73 28.06 2.73
C LYS A 69 9.58 26.99 2.05
N GLY A 70 9.49 25.74 2.51
CA GLY A 70 10.05 24.59 1.79
C GLY A 70 11.22 23.88 2.47
N ASP A 71 11.66 24.29 3.67
CA ASP A 71 12.64 23.49 4.41
C ASP A 71 12.00 22.20 4.94
N ILE A 72 12.19 21.12 4.18
CA ILE A 72 11.70 19.79 4.52
C ILE A 72 12.44 19.20 5.73
N TYR A 73 13.66 19.65 6.03
CA TYR A 73 14.37 19.23 7.23
C TYR A 73 13.63 19.73 8.48
N ALA A 74 13.33 21.03 8.56
CA ALA A 74 12.57 21.61 9.67
C ALA A 74 11.19 20.97 9.86
N LEU A 75 10.50 20.61 8.76
CA LEU A 75 9.21 19.93 8.83
C LEU A 75 9.31 18.52 9.44
N ILE A 76 10.33 17.73 9.05
CA ILE A 76 10.58 16.41 9.64
C ILE A 76 11.05 16.54 11.10
N ASP A 77 11.86 17.56 11.41
CA ASP A 77 12.41 17.77 12.75
C ASP A 77 11.33 18.17 13.77
N GLN A 78 10.38 19.03 13.36
CA GLN A 78 9.20 19.36 14.15
C GLN A 78 8.29 18.12 14.32
N LEU A 79 8.04 17.34 13.27
CA LEU A 79 7.30 16.08 13.38
C LEU A 79 7.97 15.11 14.37
N GLY A 80 9.29 14.96 14.32
CA GLY A 80 10.05 14.12 15.25
C GLY A 80 9.87 14.57 16.70
N SER A 81 9.98 15.88 16.95
CA SER A 81 9.76 16.48 18.27
C SER A 81 8.31 16.30 18.76
N ASP A 82 7.32 16.46 17.89
CA ASP A 82 5.91 16.30 18.23
C ASP A 82 5.56 14.83 18.54
N VAL A 83 6.19 13.87 17.84
CA VAL A 83 6.04 12.42 18.10
C VAL A 83 6.71 12.00 19.43
N GLU A 84 7.78 12.67 19.84
CA GLU A 84 8.41 12.45 21.15
C GLU A 84 7.50 12.86 22.31
N ASN A 85 6.65 13.87 22.12
CA ASN A 85 5.64 14.28 23.09
C ASN A 85 4.47 13.27 23.18
N PRO A 86 3.92 12.97 24.37
CA PRO A 86 2.72 12.16 24.49
C PRO A 86 1.48 12.91 23.98
N VAL A 87 0.74 12.31 23.04
CA VAL A 87 -0.62 12.75 22.68
C VAL A 87 -1.62 12.36 23.78
N SER A 88 -2.64 13.19 23.99
CA SER A 88 -3.71 12.94 24.97
C SER A 88 -4.76 11.93 24.49
N SER A 89 -4.86 11.69 23.18
CA SER A 89 -5.86 10.79 22.58
C SER A 89 -5.46 10.25 21.21
N ALA A 90 -6.08 9.14 20.79
CA ALA A 90 -5.95 8.62 19.43
C ALA A 90 -6.48 9.59 18.37
N LYS A 91 -7.49 10.41 18.71
CA LYS A 91 -7.99 11.47 17.84
C LYS A 91 -6.92 12.54 17.57
N GLU A 92 -6.20 12.98 18.59
CA GLU A 92 -5.10 13.94 18.46
C GLU A 92 -3.94 13.36 17.60
N CYS A 93 -3.61 12.08 17.78
CA CYS A 93 -2.71 11.35 16.87
C CYS A 93 -3.18 11.43 15.41
N HIS A 94 -4.46 11.12 15.15
CA HIS A 94 -5.02 11.15 13.80
C HIS A 94 -4.95 12.56 13.20
N GLU A 95 -5.48 13.57 13.90
CA GLU A 95 -5.55 14.95 13.42
C GLU A 95 -4.15 15.56 13.18
N GLY A 96 -3.22 15.38 14.14
CA GLY A 96 -1.86 15.89 14.03
C GLY A 96 -1.06 15.26 12.89
N LEU A 97 -1.02 13.93 12.81
CA LEU A 97 -0.31 13.24 11.72
C LEU A 97 -0.95 13.50 10.35
N SER A 98 -2.28 13.65 10.28
CA SER A 98 -2.96 14.03 9.04
C SER A 98 -2.65 15.45 8.58
N GLN A 99 -2.35 16.39 9.49
CA GLN A 99 -1.86 17.72 9.11
C GLN A 99 -0.48 17.61 8.44
N TYR A 100 0.48 16.93 9.08
CA TYR A 100 1.81 16.70 8.50
C TYR A 100 1.74 16.02 7.14
N TYR A 101 0.87 15.01 6.98
CA TYR A 101 0.65 14.34 5.70
C TYR A 101 0.28 15.33 4.59
N GLN A 102 -0.63 16.27 4.86
CA GLN A 102 -1.00 17.29 3.89
C GLN A 102 0.17 18.24 3.59
N GLU A 103 0.93 18.67 4.60
CA GLU A 103 2.07 19.56 4.41
C GLU A 103 3.14 18.93 3.51
N PHE A 104 3.52 17.66 3.74
CA PHE A 104 4.43 16.91 2.87
C PHE A 104 3.84 16.67 1.47
N PHE A 105 2.56 16.29 1.37
CA PHE A 105 1.94 16.01 0.07
C PHE A 105 1.87 17.24 -0.83
N GLN A 106 1.70 18.43 -0.25
CA GLN A 106 1.68 19.71 -0.97
C GLN A 106 3.07 20.25 -1.33
N LEU A 107 4.17 19.53 -1.05
CA LEU A 107 5.50 19.90 -1.52
C LEU A 107 5.61 19.63 -3.04
N THR A 108 6.08 20.64 -3.76
CA THR A 108 6.28 20.66 -5.23
C THR A 108 7.75 20.91 -5.51
N SER A 109 8.28 20.46 -6.66
CA SER A 109 9.74 20.52 -6.88
C SER A 109 10.26 21.96 -6.96
N ASP A 110 9.41 22.90 -7.37
CA ASP A 110 9.71 24.33 -7.51
C ASP A 110 9.89 25.09 -6.18
N LYS A 111 9.50 24.48 -5.05
CA LYS A 111 9.74 25.02 -3.70
C LYS A 111 11.16 24.79 -3.20
N PHE A 112 11.95 23.97 -3.90
CA PHE A 112 13.33 23.68 -3.54
C PHE A 112 14.28 24.42 -4.47
N ASP A 113 15.21 25.18 -3.89
CA ASP A 113 16.36 25.69 -4.62
C ASP A 113 17.32 24.53 -4.90
N ALA A 114 17.50 24.18 -6.17
CA ALA A 114 18.40 23.10 -6.56
C ALA A 114 19.85 23.33 -6.09
N SER A 115 20.28 24.58 -5.88
CA SER A 115 21.62 24.90 -5.39
C SER A 115 21.80 24.64 -3.89
N SER A 116 20.74 24.80 -3.07
CA SER A 116 20.80 24.58 -1.61
C SER A 116 20.79 23.10 -1.20
N LEU A 117 20.31 22.22 -2.09
CA LEU A 117 20.25 20.76 -1.91
C LEU A 117 21.64 20.10 -2.02
N THR A 118 22.58 20.46 -1.14
CA THR A 118 23.91 19.84 -1.06
C THR A 118 23.83 18.37 -0.63
N SER A 119 24.86 17.56 -0.92
CA SER A 119 24.88 16.16 -0.46
C SER A 119 24.69 16.05 1.05
N GLU A 120 25.33 16.94 1.82
CA GLU A 120 25.21 16.94 3.28
C GLU A 120 23.78 17.23 3.75
N TYR A 121 23.08 18.18 3.12
CA TYR A 121 21.67 18.45 3.42
C TYR A 121 20.78 17.25 3.07
N LEU A 122 20.98 16.62 1.90
CA LEU A 122 20.22 15.44 1.48
C LEU A 122 20.41 14.27 2.46
N ASP A 123 21.66 13.98 2.84
CA ASP A 123 21.99 12.91 3.79
C ASP A 123 21.39 13.19 5.19
N ARG A 124 21.39 14.45 5.62
CA ARG A 124 20.79 14.90 6.89
C ARG A 124 19.26 14.74 6.89
N VAL A 125 18.58 15.09 5.80
CA VAL A 125 17.13 14.88 5.62
C VAL A 125 16.77 13.39 5.62
N ILE A 126 17.52 12.56 4.89
CA ILE A 126 17.29 11.11 4.83
C ILE A 126 17.43 10.48 6.22
N LYS A 127 18.50 10.83 6.93
CA LYS A 127 18.76 10.33 8.28
C LYS A 127 17.68 10.75 9.28
N ARG A 128 17.33 12.04 9.33
CA ARG A 128 16.31 12.55 10.26
C ARG A 128 14.93 11.95 9.96
N SER A 129 14.59 11.73 8.68
CA SER A 129 13.38 11.00 8.29
C SER A 129 13.35 9.58 8.84
N PHE A 130 14.45 8.83 8.68
CA PHE A 130 14.56 7.46 9.20
C PHE A 130 14.46 7.40 10.72
N GLU A 131 15.16 8.29 11.43
CA GLU A 131 15.05 8.44 12.89
C GLU A 131 13.61 8.73 13.33
N THR A 132 12.91 9.65 12.64
CA THR A 132 11.50 9.96 12.91
C THR A 132 10.59 8.75 12.64
N ARG A 133 10.85 7.93 11.62
CA ARG A 133 10.10 6.67 11.41
C ARG A 133 10.33 5.66 12.53
N LEU A 134 11.54 5.57 13.08
CA LEU A 134 11.83 4.72 14.25
C LEU A 134 11.09 5.22 15.49
N LEU A 135 11.06 6.53 15.74
CA LEU A 135 10.28 7.14 16.82
C LEU A 135 8.78 6.85 16.69
N ILE A 136 8.19 7.03 15.50
CA ILE A 136 6.78 6.71 15.23
C ILE A 136 6.50 5.22 15.49
N LYS A 137 7.38 4.32 15.04
CA LYS A 137 7.22 2.87 15.27
C LYS A 137 7.35 2.49 16.75
N GLU A 138 8.19 3.17 17.52
CA GLU A 138 8.28 2.95 18.97
C GLU A 138 6.98 3.39 19.67
N LYS A 139 6.45 4.57 19.33
CA LYS A 139 5.17 5.04 19.87
C LYS A 139 3.99 4.14 19.47
N LEU A 140 4.00 3.56 18.27
CA LEU A 140 2.99 2.59 17.82
C LEU A 140 2.89 1.35 18.73
N LYS A 141 3.95 0.97 19.48
CA LYS A 141 3.89 -0.12 20.46
C LYS A 141 2.85 0.11 21.57
N GLN A 142 2.46 1.37 21.80
CA GLN A 142 1.46 1.76 22.80
C GLN A 142 0.01 1.62 22.28
N LEU A 143 -0.20 1.46 20.97
CA LEU A 143 -1.53 1.26 20.40
C LEU A 143 -2.01 -0.18 20.66
N THR A 144 -2.97 -0.31 21.58
CA THR A 144 -3.32 -1.61 22.17
C THR A 144 -4.08 -2.52 21.23
N ASP A 145 -5.14 -2.11 20.54
CA ASP A 145 -5.84 -3.03 19.60
C ASP A 145 -6.56 -2.35 18.41
N ALA A 146 -6.56 -1.01 18.30
CA ALA A 146 -7.23 -0.28 17.22
C ALA A 146 -8.71 -0.66 17.03
N GLN A 147 -9.47 -0.62 18.12
CA GLN A 147 -10.88 -1.07 18.15
C GLN A 147 -11.88 0.06 17.93
N THR A 148 -11.52 1.29 18.30
CA THR A 148 -12.36 2.48 18.12
C THR A 148 -12.06 3.19 16.79
N PRO A 149 -13.01 3.96 16.23
CA PRO A 149 -12.78 4.73 15.00
C PRO A 149 -11.57 5.67 15.07
N ASP A 150 -11.33 6.29 16.24
CA ASP A 150 -10.20 7.20 16.44
C ASP A 150 -8.86 6.46 16.46
N GLU A 151 -8.77 5.26 17.04
CA GLU A 151 -7.55 4.44 16.99
C GLU A 151 -7.29 3.86 15.59
N VAL A 152 -8.35 3.49 14.85
CA VAL A 152 -8.24 3.09 13.44
C VAL A 152 -7.74 4.28 12.60
N GLY A 153 -8.25 5.49 12.85
CA GLY A 153 -7.78 6.72 12.23
C GLY A 153 -6.31 7.04 12.56
N CYS A 154 -5.90 6.89 13.82
CA CYS A 154 -4.51 7.05 14.24
C CYS A 154 -3.59 6.02 13.55
N LEU A 155 -3.98 4.74 13.51
CA LEU A 155 -3.21 3.70 12.81
C LEU A 155 -3.09 3.98 11.30
N ALA A 156 -4.15 4.46 10.66
CA ALA A 156 -4.12 4.87 9.26
C ALA A 156 -3.14 6.04 9.05
N SER A 157 -3.22 7.10 9.87
CA SER A 157 -2.29 8.24 9.79
C SER A 157 -0.84 7.84 10.08
N VAL A 158 -0.57 6.91 11.00
CA VAL A 158 0.77 6.34 11.24
C VAL A 158 1.29 5.60 10.00
N ARG A 159 0.46 4.77 9.36
CA ARG A 159 0.79 4.07 8.11
C ARG A 159 1.10 5.05 6.97
N ASP A 160 0.27 6.07 6.82
CA ASP A 160 0.45 7.13 5.83
C ASP A 160 1.72 7.96 6.06
N MET A 161 2.03 8.30 7.32
CA MET A 161 3.23 9.09 7.65
C MET A 161 4.54 8.31 7.50
N ILE A 162 4.58 7.03 7.88
CA ILE A 162 5.74 6.17 7.60
C ILE A 162 5.96 6.05 6.07
N ARG A 163 4.89 5.95 5.29
CA ARG A 163 4.95 5.91 3.82
C ARG A 163 5.45 7.22 3.21
N VAL A 164 4.97 8.37 3.71
CA VAL A 164 5.39 9.71 3.27
C VAL A 164 6.86 9.96 3.59
N LEU A 165 7.31 9.69 4.82
CA LEU A 165 8.70 9.86 5.21
C LEU A 165 9.65 9.01 4.34
N ARG A 166 9.28 7.75 4.07
CA ARG A 166 10.03 6.91 3.13
C ARG A 166 10.07 7.49 1.71
N TYR A 167 8.99 8.10 1.22
CA TYR A 167 9.01 8.79 -0.08
C TYR A 167 9.86 10.06 -0.09
N VAL A 168 9.96 10.77 1.03
CA VAL A 168 10.88 11.90 1.16
C VAL A 168 12.32 11.41 1.04
N GLU A 169 12.69 10.35 1.75
CA GLU A 169 14.02 9.74 1.64
C GLU A 169 14.33 9.34 0.19
N ASP A 170 13.37 8.73 -0.51
CA ASP A 170 13.54 8.29 -1.90
C ASP A 170 13.72 9.44 -2.87
N TYR A 171 12.99 10.54 -2.65
CA TYR A 171 13.13 11.77 -3.43
C TYR A 171 14.50 12.42 -3.22
N MET A 172 15.03 12.43 -1.98
CA MET A 172 16.38 12.92 -1.70
C MET A 172 17.47 12.03 -2.30
N VAL A 173 17.30 10.70 -2.27
CA VAL A 173 18.19 9.76 -2.97
C VAL A 173 18.16 9.99 -4.48
N GLU A 174 16.98 10.17 -5.07
CA GLU A 174 16.83 10.44 -6.51
C GLU A 174 17.57 11.73 -6.93
N ILE A 175 17.50 12.79 -6.11
CA ILE A 175 18.28 14.03 -6.32
C ILE A 175 19.78 13.80 -6.16
N LYS A 176 20.20 13.06 -5.12
CA LYS A 176 21.63 12.74 -4.87
C LYS A 176 22.25 12.00 -6.05
N GLU A 177 21.57 10.99 -6.60
CA GLU A 177 22.05 10.25 -7.78
C GLU A 177 22.09 11.09 -9.05
N THR A 178 21.06 11.91 -9.28
CA THR A 178 21.01 12.81 -10.44
C THR A 178 22.21 13.77 -10.42
N LYS A 179 22.55 14.31 -9.24
CA LYS A 179 23.73 15.19 -9.06
C LYS A 179 25.08 14.47 -9.15
N ASN A 180 25.15 13.21 -8.71
CA ASN A 180 26.36 12.40 -8.81
C ASN A 180 26.63 11.87 -10.23
N GLY A 181 25.79 12.24 -11.21
CA GLY A 181 25.97 11.88 -12.61
C GLY A 181 25.49 10.47 -12.93
N ASP A 182 24.32 10.08 -12.39
CA ASP A 182 23.52 8.93 -12.83
C ASP A 182 24.39 7.68 -13.04
N LYS A 183 25.05 7.20 -11.96
CA LYS A 183 26.01 6.08 -11.96
C LYS A 183 25.34 4.75 -12.33
N LYS A 184 25.02 4.60 -13.61
CA LYS A 184 24.51 3.39 -14.26
C LYS A 184 25.61 2.34 -14.34
N GLY A 185 25.96 1.75 -13.19
CA GLY A 185 26.99 0.71 -13.14
C GLY A 185 27.65 0.44 -11.79
N GLU A 186 27.22 1.05 -10.67
CA GLU A 186 27.59 0.50 -9.35
C GLU A 186 26.64 -0.66 -9.00
N ASP A 187 27.21 -1.82 -8.65
CA ASP A 187 26.48 -3.00 -8.20
C ASP A 187 25.88 -2.72 -6.81
N TYR A 188 24.72 -2.04 -6.77
CA TYR A 188 23.91 -1.89 -5.56
C TYR A 188 23.35 -3.26 -5.14
N LYS A 189 24.14 -3.98 -4.35
CA LYS A 189 23.80 -5.28 -3.78
C LYS A 189 22.79 -5.11 -2.64
N SER A 190 21.76 -5.95 -2.65
CA SER A 190 20.77 -6.02 -1.58
C SER A 190 21.43 -6.17 -0.21
N LEU A 191 21.01 -5.35 0.76
CA LEU A 191 21.47 -5.39 2.16
C LEU A 191 23.00 -5.25 2.35
N GLU A 192 23.72 -4.64 1.39
CA GLU A 192 25.10 -4.19 1.54
C GLU A 192 25.20 -2.65 1.35
N GLY A 193 26.33 -2.07 1.75
CA GLY A 193 26.65 -0.66 1.55
C GLY A 193 26.63 0.17 2.83
N LEU A 194 26.42 1.47 2.69
CA LEU A 194 26.45 2.47 3.77
C LEU A 194 25.27 3.45 3.64
N GLU A 195 25.09 4.30 4.64
CA GLU A 195 24.19 5.46 4.57
C GLU A 195 24.56 6.33 3.34
N PRO A 196 23.57 6.88 2.58
CA PRO A 196 22.13 6.86 2.84
C PRO A 196 21.38 5.63 2.28
N TYR A 197 22.07 4.70 1.62
CA TYR A 197 21.43 3.62 0.85
C TYR A 197 21.03 2.43 1.73
N LEU A 198 21.92 2.02 2.64
CA LEU A 198 21.64 1.09 3.73
C LEU A 198 21.55 1.88 5.03
N LEU A 199 20.35 2.03 5.58
CA LEU A 199 20.13 2.66 6.88
C LEU A 199 19.97 1.56 7.93
N VAL A 200 20.79 1.58 8.97
CA VAL A 200 20.73 0.62 10.10
C VAL A 200 20.14 1.33 11.31
N ASN A 201 19.15 0.72 11.97
CA ASN A 201 18.58 1.25 13.20
C ASN A 201 19.71 1.34 14.27
N PRO A 202 19.90 2.49 14.95
CA PRO A 202 20.96 2.67 15.94
C PRO A 202 21.09 1.55 16.98
N THR A 203 19.97 0.97 17.43
CA THR A 203 19.95 -0.17 18.38
C THR A 203 20.67 -1.42 17.86
N PHE A 204 20.78 -1.58 16.53
CA PHE A 204 21.39 -2.74 15.90
C PHE A 204 22.76 -2.45 15.27
N LYS A 205 23.26 -1.20 15.31
CA LYS A 205 24.45 -0.74 14.57
C LYS A 205 25.73 -1.58 14.80
N ASP A 206 25.93 -2.07 16.01
CA ASP A 206 27.10 -2.92 16.34
C ASP A 206 26.91 -4.41 15.97
N SER A 207 25.68 -4.80 15.60
CA SER A 207 25.23 -6.19 15.44
C SER A 207 24.63 -6.51 14.06
N PHE A 208 24.57 -5.52 13.17
CA PHE A 208 24.09 -5.65 11.79
C PHE A 208 24.85 -4.66 10.90
N LYS A 209 25.70 -5.20 10.02
CA LYS A 209 26.45 -4.44 9.01
C LYS A 209 25.92 -4.69 7.62
N ASP A 210 25.59 -5.95 7.33
CA ASP A 210 25.08 -6.42 6.05
C ASP A 210 24.29 -7.74 6.23
N TRP A 211 23.91 -8.39 5.12
CA TRP A 211 23.14 -9.64 5.13
C TRP A 211 23.81 -10.81 5.88
N HIS A 212 25.13 -10.82 6.08
CA HIS A 212 25.82 -11.86 6.87
C HIS A 212 25.41 -11.83 8.36
N ASP A 213 24.76 -10.78 8.84
CA ASP A 213 24.25 -10.63 10.22
C ASP A 213 22.76 -11.00 10.38
N LEU A 214 22.10 -11.50 9.32
CA LEU A 214 20.72 -11.98 9.37
C LEU A 214 20.55 -13.21 10.28
N LYS A 215 19.48 -13.26 11.07
CA LYS A 215 19.21 -14.31 12.07
C LYS A 215 17.98 -15.13 11.69
N SER A 216 17.91 -16.36 12.19
CA SER A 216 16.75 -17.23 11.97
C SER A 216 15.48 -16.57 12.53
N GLY A 217 14.49 -16.36 11.68
CA GLY A 217 13.24 -15.68 11.99
C GLY A 217 13.23 -14.18 11.72
N ASP A 218 14.34 -13.62 11.20
CA ASP A 218 14.28 -12.32 10.52
C ASP A 218 13.38 -12.40 9.29
N MET A 219 12.69 -11.31 9.02
CA MET A 219 11.71 -11.15 7.95
C MET A 219 12.19 -10.05 7.01
N ILE A 220 12.54 -10.41 5.77
CA ILE A 220 12.95 -9.44 4.74
C ILE A 220 11.69 -9.05 3.96
N LEU A 221 11.30 -7.79 4.10
CA LEU A 221 10.16 -7.18 3.44
C LEU A 221 10.63 -6.46 2.18
N SER A 222 10.21 -6.92 1.00
CA SER A 222 10.82 -6.53 -0.29
C SER A 222 9.83 -5.85 -1.24
N ARG A 223 10.35 -4.90 -2.03
CA ARG A 223 9.67 -4.26 -3.15
C ARG A 223 10.43 -4.54 -4.45
N GLY A 224 9.88 -5.42 -5.28
CA GLY A 224 10.35 -5.63 -6.65
C GLY A 224 10.00 -4.44 -7.54
N ASN A 225 10.35 -4.48 -8.84
CA ASN A 225 10.14 -3.36 -9.77
C ASN A 225 8.95 -3.53 -10.74
N ALA A 226 8.18 -4.61 -10.64
CA ALA A 226 7.05 -4.88 -11.55
C ALA A 226 5.77 -4.09 -11.18
N TYR A 227 4.85 -3.91 -12.13
CA TYR A 227 3.50 -3.39 -11.86
C TYR A 227 2.66 -4.35 -11.02
N SER A 228 2.87 -5.66 -11.11
CA SER A 228 2.26 -6.65 -10.21
C SER A 228 2.70 -6.45 -8.76
N SER A 229 3.98 -6.13 -8.55
CA SER A 229 4.53 -5.77 -7.24
C SER A 229 3.96 -4.43 -6.74
N ALA A 230 3.81 -3.44 -7.61
CA ALA A 230 3.11 -2.18 -7.29
C ALA A 230 1.65 -2.42 -6.89
N ALA A 231 0.93 -3.25 -7.64
CA ALA A 231 -0.46 -3.59 -7.35
C ALA A 231 -0.61 -4.24 -5.97
N ILE A 232 0.19 -5.26 -5.64
CA ILE A 232 0.13 -5.93 -4.32
C ILE A 232 0.37 -4.92 -3.18
N ALA A 233 1.30 -3.99 -3.34
CA ALA A 233 1.59 -2.98 -2.32
C ALA A 233 0.42 -1.98 -2.10
N ARG A 234 -0.44 -1.78 -3.10
CA ARG A 234 -1.46 -0.71 -3.16
C ARG A 234 -2.91 -1.19 -3.13
N ILE A 235 -3.15 -2.50 -3.16
CA ILE A 235 -4.51 -3.08 -3.31
C ILE A 235 -5.29 -3.16 -1.98
N GLY A 236 -4.62 -2.97 -0.83
CA GLY A 236 -5.26 -2.90 0.48
C GLY A 236 -5.99 -1.56 0.69
N ALA A 237 -6.91 -1.52 1.65
CA ALA A 237 -7.61 -0.29 2.04
C ALA A 237 -6.69 0.81 2.59
N VAL A 238 -5.46 0.46 2.97
CA VAL A 238 -4.37 1.41 3.26
C VAL A 238 -3.15 1.02 2.41
N ASP A 239 -2.63 1.99 1.67
CA ASP A 239 -1.46 1.85 0.79
C ASP A 239 -0.19 1.47 1.58
N THR A 240 0.55 0.48 1.10
CA THR A 240 1.89 0.10 1.59
C THR A 240 2.95 0.27 0.48
N GLN A 241 4.23 0.02 0.78
CA GLN A 241 5.33 0.12 -0.18
C GLN A 241 5.96 -1.23 -0.56
N PHE A 242 5.36 -2.34 -0.14
CA PHE A 242 6.00 -3.66 -0.21
C PHE A 242 5.08 -4.75 -0.75
N SER A 243 5.65 -5.70 -1.47
CA SER A 243 4.89 -6.70 -2.24
C SER A 243 5.26 -8.13 -1.95
N HIS A 244 6.32 -8.36 -1.18
CA HIS A 244 6.85 -9.68 -0.89
C HIS A 244 7.43 -9.73 0.52
N LEU A 245 7.32 -10.88 1.17
CA LEU A 245 7.87 -11.11 2.50
C LEU A 245 8.61 -12.45 2.50
N THR A 246 9.84 -12.44 2.99
CA THR A 246 10.77 -13.57 3.00
C THR A 246 11.14 -13.91 4.44
N LEU A 247 11.10 -15.20 4.79
CA LEU A 247 11.51 -15.68 6.11
C LEU A 247 12.95 -16.21 6.04
N VAL A 248 13.85 -15.68 6.87
CA VAL A 248 15.25 -16.14 6.93
C VAL A 248 15.40 -17.31 7.89
N TYR A 249 16.15 -18.33 7.49
CA TYR A 249 16.62 -19.42 8.35
C TYR A 249 18.15 -19.51 8.29
N ARG A 250 18.82 -19.30 9.44
CA ARG A 250 20.20 -19.72 9.65
C ARG A 250 20.22 -21.11 10.24
N ASP A 251 20.94 -22.04 9.61
CA ASP A 251 21.08 -23.41 10.09
C ASP A 251 22.15 -23.57 11.19
N ASP A 252 22.28 -24.79 11.72
CA ASP A 252 23.21 -25.11 12.81
C ASP A 252 24.70 -25.03 12.38
N SER A 253 24.99 -24.93 11.07
CA SER A 253 26.34 -24.66 10.52
C SER A 253 26.63 -23.17 10.30
N GLY A 254 25.63 -22.31 10.51
CA GLY A 254 25.70 -20.86 10.27
C GLY A 254 25.30 -20.44 8.86
N LYS A 255 24.89 -21.37 7.99
CA LYS A 255 24.51 -21.09 6.60
C LYS A 255 23.11 -20.46 6.52
N LEU A 256 22.96 -19.47 5.66
CA LEU A 256 21.73 -18.70 5.49
C LEU A 256 20.89 -19.20 4.30
N PHE A 257 19.62 -19.43 4.59
CA PHE A 257 18.58 -19.80 3.63
C PHE A 257 17.39 -18.85 3.73
N THR A 258 16.64 -18.72 2.65
CA THR A 258 15.32 -18.09 2.65
C THR A 258 14.22 -19.13 2.50
N VAL A 259 13.03 -18.81 2.99
CA VAL A 259 11.78 -19.51 2.72
C VAL A 259 10.79 -18.52 2.12
N GLU A 260 10.35 -18.80 0.90
CA GLU A 260 9.61 -17.84 0.06
C GLU A 260 8.49 -18.51 -0.71
N ALA A 261 7.42 -17.76 -0.99
CA ALA A 261 6.36 -18.18 -1.91
C ALA A 261 6.39 -17.33 -3.18
N HIS A 262 6.71 -17.94 -4.31
CA HIS A 262 6.71 -17.29 -5.61
C HIS A 262 5.50 -17.74 -6.44
N ILE A 263 4.95 -16.83 -7.25
CA ILE A 263 3.76 -17.11 -8.07
C ILE A 263 4.07 -18.20 -9.12
N GLU A 264 5.32 -18.31 -9.53
CA GLU A 264 5.83 -19.12 -10.63
C GLU A 264 5.91 -20.59 -10.27
N ILE A 265 6.38 -20.87 -9.05
CA ILE A 265 6.81 -22.21 -8.60
C ILE A 265 6.22 -22.60 -7.24
N GLY A 266 5.44 -21.73 -6.60
CA GLY A 266 4.95 -21.93 -5.25
C GLY A 266 6.05 -21.70 -4.22
N ASN A 267 5.99 -22.44 -3.12
CA ASN A 267 6.86 -22.27 -1.97
C ASN A 267 8.16 -23.05 -2.16
N VAL A 268 9.28 -22.37 -1.90
CA VAL A 268 10.63 -22.91 -2.01
C VAL A 268 11.50 -22.46 -0.83
N THR A 269 12.56 -23.21 -0.63
CA THR A 269 13.74 -22.81 0.13
C THR A 269 14.90 -22.63 -0.84
N ALA A 270 15.71 -21.61 -0.60
CA ALA A 270 16.86 -21.22 -1.42
C ALA A 270 18.01 -20.78 -0.52
N GLU A 271 19.24 -20.73 -1.05
CA GLU A 271 20.34 -20.06 -0.35
C GLU A 271 20.16 -18.54 -0.43
N ILE A 272 20.59 -17.79 0.59
CA ILE A 272 20.37 -16.32 0.66
C ILE A 272 20.84 -15.57 -0.59
N HIS A 273 21.89 -16.04 -1.27
CA HIS A 273 22.38 -15.45 -2.51
C HIS A 273 21.31 -15.36 -3.62
N GLU A 274 20.41 -16.35 -3.75
CA GLU A 274 19.32 -16.32 -4.74
C GLU A 274 18.34 -15.16 -4.46
N HIS A 275 18.15 -14.77 -3.19
CA HIS A 275 17.37 -13.60 -2.81
C HIS A 275 18.09 -12.30 -3.17
N LEU A 276 19.38 -12.20 -2.83
CA LEU A 276 20.20 -11.00 -3.07
C LEU A 276 20.35 -10.71 -4.58
N GLU A 277 20.43 -11.76 -5.41
CA GLU A 277 20.45 -11.65 -6.88
C GLU A 277 19.14 -11.16 -7.50
N SER A 278 18.02 -11.14 -6.76
CA SER A 278 16.76 -10.56 -7.25
C SER A 278 16.83 -9.02 -7.42
N LEU A 279 17.83 -8.38 -6.79
CA LEU A 279 18.10 -6.93 -6.87
C LEU A 279 16.83 -6.10 -6.64
N ASN A 280 16.14 -6.30 -5.52
CA ASN A 280 14.92 -5.54 -5.23
C ASN A 280 15.18 -4.02 -5.22
N ALA A 281 14.14 -3.24 -5.46
CA ALA A 281 14.22 -1.78 -5.39
C ALA A 281 14.35 -1.29 -3.93
N ARG A 282 13.82 -2.08 -2.98
CA ARG A 282 13.94 -1.86 -1.53
C ARG A 282 13.80 -3.18 -0.78
N GLU A 283 14.52 -3.30 0.33
CA GLU A 283 14.42 -4.39 1.29
C GLU A 283 14.49 -3.84 2.73
N VAL A 284 13.63 -4.32 3.62
CA VAL A 284 13.65 -3.97 5.06
C VAL A 284 13.75 -5.24 5.88
N VAL A 285 14.73 -5.31 6.78
CA VAL A 285 14.89 -6.41 7.71
C VAL A 285 14.11 -6.10 8.99
N PHE A 286 13.11 -6.92 9.29
CA PHE A 286 12.41 -6.91 10.58
C PHE A 286 12.81 -8.12 11.42
N ARG A 287 12.99 -7.92 12.73
CA ARG A 287 13.40 -8.96 13.68
C ARG A 287 12.37 -9.09 14.80
N PHE A 288 11.95 -10.32 15.10
CA PHE A 288 11.03 -10.61 16.20
C PHE A 288 11.79 -10.68 17.53
N GLY A 289 11.22 -10.11 18.60
CA GLY A 289 11.94 -9.94 19.88
C GLY A 289 12.35 -11.23 20.58
N ASP A 290 11.55 -12.31 20.50
CA ASP A 290 11.93 -13.63 21.03
C ASP A 290 12.74 -14.41 19.99
N ALA A 291 14.07 -14.34 20.12
CA ALA A 291 15.01 -15.05 19.25
C ALA A 291 14.86 -16.58 19.25
N LYS A 292 14.38 -17.20 20.35
CA LYS A 292 14.17 -18.66 20.41
C LYS A 292 12.92 -19.05 19.62
N MET A 293 11.84 -18.27 19.76
CA MET A 293 10.62 -18.46 18.97
C MET A 293 10.87 -18.17 17.48
N ALA A 294 11.63 -17.11 17.17
CA ALA A 294 12.02 -16.74 15.82
C ALA A 294 12.80 -17.86 15.11
N HIS A 295 13.82 -18.43 15.78
CA HIS A 295 14.56 -19.58 15.25
C HIS A 295 13.66 -20.82 15.07
N LYS A 296 12.80 -21.15 16.06
CA LYS A 296 11.86 -22.27 15.97
C LYS A 296 10.90 -22.12 14.77
N ALA A 297 10.37 -20.91 14.55
CA ALA A 297 9.48 -20.60 13.43
C ALA A 297 10.16 -20.79 12.08
N ALA A 298 11.35 -20.20 11.90
CA ALA A 298 12.13 -20.34 10.69
C ALA A 298 12.51 -21.80 10.39
N LYS A 299 12.97 -22.56 11.40
CA LYS A 299 13.34 -23.98 11.24
C LYS A 299 12.15 -24.84 10.82
N MET A 300 11.02 -24.71 11.52
CA MET A 300 9.78 -25.44 11.19
C MET A 300 9.30 -25.15 9.77
N MET A 301 9.33 -23.88 9.36
CA MET A 301 8.88 -23.47 8.03
C MET A 301 9.82 -23.93 6.92
N TYR A 302 11.14 -23.80 7.13
CA TYR A 302 12.18 -24.33 6.23
C TYR A 302 12.01 -25.83 6.03
N GLU A 303 11.91 -26.62 7.11
CA GLU A 303 11.72 -28.07 7.05
C GLU A 303 10.41 -28.47 6.33
N LYS A 304 9.31 -27.75 6.60
CA LYS A 304 8.00 -27.95 5.94
C LYS A 304 8.09 -27.75 4.43
N VAL A 305 8.72 -26.67 3.96
CA VAL A 305 8.85 -26.36 2.53
C VAL A 305 9.89 -27.25 1.86
N LYS A 306 11.09 -27.40 2.43
CA LYS A 306 12.18 -28.24 1.89
C LYS A 306 11.73 -29.67 1.62
N LYS A 307 11.00 -30.29 2.56
CA LYS A 307 10.41 -31.64 2.45
C LYS A 307 9.43 -31.80 1.27
N ARG A 308 8.80 -30.71 0.82
CA ARG A 308 7.89 -30.67 -0.33
C ARG A 308 8.64 -30.39 -1.63
N GLN A 309 9.61 -29.49 -1.59
CA GLN A 309 10.51 -29.13 -2.70
C GLN A 309 11.37 -30.33 -3.15
N ASP A 310 11.95 -31.08 -2.21
CA ASP A 310 12.77 -32.26 -2.50
C ASP A 310 11.97 -33.38 -3.20
N LYS A 311 10.66 -33.45 -2.93
CA LYS A 311 9.71 -34.34 -3.62
C LYS A 311 9.19 -33.78 -4.94
N LYS A 312 9.75 -32.66 -5.42
CA LYS A 312 9.32 -31.90 -6.62
C LYS A 312 7.82 -31.56 -6.60
N ASN A 313 7.28 -31.32 -5.41
CA ASN A 313 5.85 -31.13 -5.15
C ASN A 313 5.65 -29.99 -4.14
N ASN A 314 6.20 -28.82 -4.48
CA ASN A 314 6.14 -27.56 -3.73
C ASN A 314 4.73 -27.27 -3.20
N ILE A 315 4.64 -26.62 -2.03
CA ILE A 315 3.36 -26.08 -1.55
C ILE A 315 2.95 -24.99 -2.54
N ARG A 316 1.72 -25.06 -3.05
CA ARG A 316 1.29 -24.15 -4.13
C ARG A 316 1.12 -22.73 -3.60
N TYR A 317 1.35 -21.76 -4.47
CA TYR A 317 1.07 -20.36 -4.17
C TYR A 317 -0.43 -20.18 -3.89
N ASP A 318 -0.80 -19.45 -2.83
CA ASP A 318 -2.19 -19.06 -2.63
C ASP A 318 -2.52 -17.73 -3.30
N PHE A 319 -3.58 -17.73 -4.11
CA PHE A 319 -4.16 -16.51 -4.67
C PHE A 319 -5.42 -16.07 -3.92
N GLY A 320 -6.00 -16.93 -3.08
CA GLY A 320 -7.17 -16.61 -2.28
C GLY A 320 -6.85 -15.60 -1.17
N MET A 321 -5.58 -15.60 -0.73
CA MET A 321 -5.05 -14.85 0.41
C MET A 321 -5.76 -15.20 1.72
N ASP A 322 -6.17 -16.47 1.86
CA ASP A 322 -6.78 -17.01 3.07
C ASP A 322 -5.71 -17.62 3.96
N TYR A 323 -5.09 -16.75 4.77
CA TYR A 323 -4.01 -17.10 5.71
C TYR A 323 -4.38 -18.17 6.76
N LYS A 324 -5.65 -18.61 6.81
CA LYS A 324 -6.13 -19.69 7.70
C LYS A 324 -6.03 -21.08 7.05
N ASP A 325 -5.91 -21.19 5.72
CA ASP A 325 -5.70 -22.45 4.97
C ASP A 325 -4.22 -22.61 4.56
N ASN A 326 -3.45 -23.37 5.34
CA ASN A 326 -2.04 -23.64 5.04
C ASN A 326 -1.78 -24.76 4.00
N SER A 327 -2.81 -25.21 3.26
CA SER A 327 -2.66 -26.15 2.13
C SER A 327 -1.99 -25.51 0.90
N LYS A 328 -2.08 -24.19 0.83
CA LYS A 328 -1.38 -23.27 -0.09
C LYS A 328 -0.79 -22.15 0.78
N LEU A 329 0.20 -21.43 0.28
CA LEU A 329 0.79 -20.30 1.00
C LEU A 329 1.16 -19.19 0.02
N PHE A 330 0.69 -17.98 0.30
CA PHE A 330 1.20 -16.69 -0.17
C PHE A 330 2.46 -16.29 0.64
N CYS A 331 3.21 -15.26 0.21
CA CYS A 331 4.56 -15.00 0.77
C CYS A 331 4.55 -14.60 2.25
N SER A 332 3.63 -13.75 2.67
CA SER A 332 3.44 -13.42 4.10
C SER A 332 2.86 -14.59 4.92
N GLU A 333 2.13 -15.52 4.30
CA GLU A 333 1.56 -16.69 4.97
C GLU A 333 2.65 -17.69 5.40
N VAL A 334 3.81 -17.70 4.72
CA VAL A 334 5.03 -18.42 5.18
C VAL A 334 5.45 -17.96 6.57
N ILE A 335 5.41 -16.65 6.83
CA ILE A 335 5.74 -16.07 8.12
C ILE A 335 4.63 -16.41 9.13
N TYR A 336 3.37 -16.27 8.73
CA TYR A 336 2.23 -16.61 9.59
C TYR A 336 2.27 -18.05 10.08
N ASP A 337 2.32 -19.02 9.16
CA ASP A 337 2.31 -20.45 9.45
C ASP A 337 3.53 -20.88 10.27
N GLY A 338 4.73 -20.37 9.94
CA GLY A 338 5.95 -20.60 10.73
C GLY A 338 5.81 -20.18 12.20
N TYR A 339 5.35 -18.96 12.46
CA TYR A 339 5.17 -18.45 13.82
C TYR A 339 3.93 -19.05 14.53
N GLN A 340 2.86 -19.38 13.79
CA GLN A 340 1.69 -20.09 14.33
C GLN A 340 2.10 -21.49 14.81
N MET A 341 2.88 -22.25 14.02
CA MET A 341 3.43 -23.55 14.42
C MET A 341 4.37 -23.42 15.63
N ALA A 342 5.30 -22.46 15.61
CA ALA A 342 6.27 -22.29 16.69
C ALA A 342 5.63 -21.89 18.04
N SER A 343 4.55 -21.11 18.00
CA SER A 343 3.80 -20.64 19.17
C SER A 343 2.64 -21.55 19.60
N GLU A 344 2.42 -22.68 18.93
CA GLU A 344 1.27 -23.57 19.17
C GLU A 344 -0.09 -22.84 19.02
N GLY A 345 -0.19 -21.98 18.01
CA GLY A 345 -1.39 -21.18 17.72
C GLY A 345 -1.59 -19.95 18.61
N LYS A 346 -0.70 -19.69 19.58
CA LYS A 346 -0.83 -18.56 20.53
C LYS A 346 -0.48 -17.21 19.90
N LEU A 347 0.33 -17.19 18.84
CA LEU A 347 0.74 -15.96 18.16
C LEU A 347 -0.04 -15.76 16.85
N ASN A 348 -0.77 -14.65 16.77
CA ASN A 348 -1.43 -14.17 15.56
C ASN A 348 -0.64 -12.96 15.01
N LEU A 349 0.26 -13.21 14.05
CA LEU A 349 0.94 -12.17 13.27
C LEU A 349 0.14 -11.86 11.98
N PRO A 350 0.30 -10.68 11.38
CA PRO A 350 0.56 -9.43 12.06
C PRO A 350 -0.63 -9.08 12.97
N LYS A 351 -0.44 -8.16 13.90
CA LYS A 351 -1.50 -7.69 14.81
C LYS A 351 -2.60 -6.97 14.03
N PHE A 352 -2.19 -6.01 13.20
CA PHE A 352 -3.06 -5.26 12.31
C PHE A 352 -3.02 -5.89 10.92
N LYS A 353 -4.17 -6.28 10.38
CA LYS A 353 -4.30 -6.98 9.10
C LYS A 353 -4.87 -6.07 8.01
N THR A 354 -4.61 -6.42 6.76
CA THR A 354 -5.16 -5.75 5.59
C THR A 354 -6.64 -6.06 5.42
N LYS A 355 -7.41 -5.00 5.19
CA LYS A 355 -8.79 -4.99 4.70
C LYS A 355 -8.82 -4.55 3.24
N PHE A 356 -9.95 -4.77 2.57
CA PHE A 356 -10.15 -4.33 1.18
C PHE A 356 -11.34 -3.38 1.04
N ASN A 357 -11.22 -2.41 0.13
CA ASN A 357 -12.30 -1.50 -0.22
C ASN A 357 -13.30 -2.20 -1.16
N ARG A 358 -14.61 -2.01 -0.93
CA ARG A 358 -15.69 -2.66 -1.70
C ARG A 358 -15.58 -2.41 -3.21
N GLY A 359 -15.19 -1.20 -3.62
CA GLY A 359 -15.00 -0.84 -5.03
C GLY A 359 -13.95 -1.68 -5.78
N LEU A 360 -13.03 -2.34 -5.07
CA LEU A 360 -12.01 -3.21 -5.65
C LEU A 360 -12.46 -4.67 -5.83
N ILE A 361 -13.62 -5.09 -5.30
CA ILE A 361 -14.09 -6.50 -5.35
C ILE A 361 -14.03 -7.11 -6.76
N PRO A 362 -14.47 -6.43 -7.85
CA PRO A 362 -14.38 -7.00 -9.19
C PRO A 362 -12.93 -7.27 -9.66
N PHE A 363 -11.99 -6.41 -9.26
CA PHE A 363 -10.57 -6.55 -9.57
C PHE A 363 -9.91 -7.65 -8.71
N LEU A 364 -10.19 -7.65 -7.41
CA LEU A 364 -9.74 -8.66 -6.45
C LEU A 364 -10.16 -10.08 -6.87
N GLY A 365 -11.44 -10.24 -7.25
CA GLY A 365 -11.97 -11.52 -7.75
C GLY A 365 -11.33 -11.95 -9.08
N ALA A 366 -10.98 -11.02 -9.97
CA ALA A 366 -10.25 -11.32 -11.21
C ALA A 366 -8.78 -11.72 -10.97
N LEU A 367 -8.16 -11.20 -9.91
CA LEU A 367 -6.87 -11.67 -9.38
C LEU A 367 -6.99 -13.01 -8.63
N GLY A 368 -8.20 -13.45 -8.30
CA GLY A 368 -8.48 -14.74 -7.65
C GLY A 368 -8.49 -14.70 -6.11
N ILE A 369 -8.50 -13.51 -5.52
CA ILE A 369 -8.60 -13.28 -4.06
C ILE A 369 -10.03 -13.61 -3.62
N SER A 370 -10.17 -14.30 -2.49
CA SER A 370 -11.43 -14.92 -2.03
C SER A 370 -12.39 -13.93 -1.34
N VAL A 371 -12.41 -12.68 -1.79
CA VAL A 371 -13.21 -11.58 -1.22
C VAL A 371 -14.39 -11.22 -2.14
N ASN A 372 -15.54 -10.94 -1.53
CA ASN A 372 -16.82 -10.67 -2.19
C ASN A 372 -17.71 -9.78 -1.31
N GLU A 373 -18.86 -9.35 -1.84
CA GLU A 373 -19.81 -8.47 -1.15
C GLU A 373 -20.35 -9.03 0.17
N GLN A 374 -20.30 -10.36 0.36
CA GLN A 374 -20.80 -11.04 1.55
C GLN A 374 -19.75 -11.13 2.67
N ASN A 375 -18.45 -11.10 2.35
CA ASN A 375 -17.38 -11.29 3.35
C ASN A 375 -16.43 -10.10 3.51
N VAL A 376 -16.41 -9.12 2.60
CA VAL A 376 -15.43 -8.01 2.53
C VAL A 376 -15.15 -7.31 3.87
N ASP A 377 -16.17 -6.98 4.67
CA ASP A 377 -15.97 -6.29 5.95
C ASP A 377 -15.26 -7.19 6.99
N THR A 378 -15.48 -8.50 6.90
CA THR A 378 -14.91 -9.55 7.77
C THR A 378 -13.67 -10.24 7.19
N PHE A 379 -13.33 -9.96 5.93
CA PHE A 379 -12.18 -10.56 5.26
C PHE A 379 -10.91 -9.89 5.77
N ASP A 380 -10.15 -10.63 6.56
CA ASP A 380 -8.80 -10.26 6.99
C ASP A 380 -7.78 -11.01 6.15
N THR A 381 -6.71 -10.34 5.74
CA THR A 381 -5.54 -11.01 5.19
C THR A 381 -4.25 -10.38 5.69
N PHE A 382 -3.15 -11.09 5.51
CA PHE A 382 -1.81 -10.59 5.81
C PHE A 382 -1.19 -10.07 4.51
N ALA A 383 -1.27 -8.76 4.23
CA ALA A 383 -0.45 -8.19 3.16
C ALA A 383 1.00 -8.06 3.64
N PRO A 384 2.02 -8.14 2.76
CA PRO A 384 3.42 -8.09 3.18
C PRO A 384 3.73 -6.86 4.05
N GLY A 385 3.25 -5.68 3.65
CA GLY A 385 3.46 -4.43 4.38
C GLY A 385 2.82 -4.34 5.77
N ASP A 386 1.88 -5.21 6.15
CA ASP A 386 1.28 -5.18 7.49
C ASP A 386 2.30 -5.45 8.61
N ILE A 387 3.37 -6.21 8.33
CA ILE A 387 4.39 -6.58 9.33
C ILE A 387 5.16 -5.37 9.86
N GLU A 388 5.30 -4.31 9.05
CA GLU A 388 5.95 -3.05 9.43
C GLU A 388 5.30 -2.43 10.68
N PHE A 389 3.98 -2.62 10.83
CA PHE A 389 3.16 -2.05 11.89
C PHE A 389 2.92 -3.02 13.07
N ASP A 390 3.50 -4.22 13.05
CA ASP A 390 3.40 -5.11 14.22
C ASP A 390 4.32 -4.60 15.36
N PRO A 391 3.80 -4.44 16.58
CA PRO A 391 4.59 -3.92 17.70
C PRO A 391 5.61 -4.94 18.25
N ARG A 392 5.52 -6.22 17.85
CA ARG A 392 6.41 -7.30 18.29
C ARG A 392 7.64 -7.50 17.39
N VAL A 393 7.74 -6.73 16.31
CA VAL A 393 8.88 -6.75 15.38
C VAL A 393 9.58 -5.40 15.35
N GLU A 394 10.89 -5.42 15.26
CA GLU A 394 11.74 -4.23 15.24
C GLU A 394 12.42 -4.09 13.89
N LEU A 395 12.50 -2.86 13.38
CA LEU A 395 13.22 -2.57 12.14
C LEU A 395 14.72 -2.65 12.45
N VAL A 396 15.45 -3.55 11.79
CA VAL A 396 16.90 -3.72 11.95
C VAL A 396 17.66 -2.85 10.96
N ALA A 397 17.33 -2.96 9.67
CA ALA A 397 17.93 -2.19 8.61
C ALA A 397 16.97 -2.02 7.42
N GLU A 398 17.19 -0.98 6.62
CA GLU A 398 16.45 -0.69 5.40
C GLU A 398 17.41 -0.29 4.26
N PHE A 399 17.47 -1.16 3.25
CA PHE A 399 18.20 -0.97 2.01
C PHE A 399 17.29 -0.42 0.90
N ARG A 400 17.81 0.49 0.08
CA ARG A 400 17.17 1.00 -1.14
C ARG A 400 18.16 0.96 -2.31
N ASN A 401 17.70 0.53 -3.48
CA ASN A 401 18.48 0.53 -4.71
C ASN A 401 18.24 1.84 -5.48
N PRO A 402 19.20 2.79 -5.52
CA PRO A 402 18.98 4.12 -6.09
C PRO A 402 18.66 4.10 -7.58
N ALA A 403 19.19 3.13 -8.32
CA ALA A 403 18.87 2.95 -9.74
C ALA A 403 17.40 2.53 -10.00
N LYS A 404 16.62 2.22 -8.95
CA LYS A 404 15.23 1.74 -9.04
C LYS A 404 14.21 2.59 -8.27
N VAL A 405 14.62 3.47 -7.34
CA VAL A 405 13.67 4.24 -6.50
C VAL A 405 12.70 5.12 -7.31
N ARG A 406 13.18 5.79 -8.37
CA ARG A 406 12.33 6.60 -9.27
C ARG A 406 11.21 5.79 -9.91
N ASP A 407 11.58 4.63 -10.47
CA ASP A 407 10.67 3.76 -11.22
C ASP A 407 9.56 3.21 -10.29
N ILE A 408 9.92 2.73 -9.09
CA ILE A 408 8.90 2.29 -8.11
C ILE A 408 8.02 3.46 -7.61
N ARG A 409 8.56 4.67 -7.43
CA ARG A 409 7.79 5.88 -7.06
C ARG A 409 6.73 6.22 -8.11
N MET A 410 7.11 6.24 -9.39
CA MET A 410 6.18 6.50 -10.49
C MET A 410 5.13 5.39 -10.60
N LYS A 411 5.54 4.11 -10.49
CA LYS A 411 4.63 2.96 -10.53
C LYS A 411 3.61 2.98 -9.39
N ASP A 412 4.04 3.28 -8.17
CA ASP A 412 3.16 3.40 -7.03
C ASP A 412 2.15 4.55 -7.23
N ALA A 413 2.60 5.72 -7.70
CA ALA A 413 1.71 6.84 -8.01
C ALA A 413 0.63 6.50 -9.05
N ILE A 414 0.98 5.74 -10.08
CA ILE A 414 0.04 5.25 -11.11
C ILE A 414 -0.98 4.28 -10.50
N LEU A 415 -0.51 3.28 -9.72
CA LEU A 415 -1.37 2.25 -9.14
C LEU A 415 -2.33 2.81 -8.06
N THR A 416 -1.88 3.71 -7.19
CA THR A 416 -2.75 4.41 -6.23
C THR A 416 -3.88 5.15 -6.97
N ASN A 417 -3.59 5.84 -8.08
CA ASN A 417 -4.62 6.51 -8.86
C ASN A 417 -5.57 5.52 -9.56
N PHE A 418 -5.07 4.39 -10.07
CA PHE A 418 -5.93 3.37 -10.68
C PHE A 418 -6.94 2.80 -9.68
N PHE A 419 -6.50 2.45 -8.47
CA PHE A 419 -7.39 1.91 -7.44
C PHE A 419 -8.38 2.96 -6.92
N LYS A 420 -7.94 4.21 -6.71
CA LYS A 420 -8.83 5.34 -6.48
C LYS A 420 -9.92 5.46 -7.56
N TRP A 421 -9.59 5.36 -8.85
CA TRP A 421 -10.58 5.46 -9.92
C TRP A 421 -11.50 4.22 -10.01
N MET A 422 -11.06 3.03 -9.62
CA MET A 422 -11.95 1.87 -9.47
C MET A 422 -12.98 2.12 -8.36
N GLU A 423 -12.53 2.62 -7.22
CA GLU A 423 -13.34 2.86 -6.02
C GLU A 423 -14.33 4.03 -6.17
N SER A 424 -13.84 5.21 -6.58
CA SER A 424 -14.65 6.43 -6.61
C SER A 424 -15.32 6.71 -7.96
N GLU A 425 -14.75 6.21 -9.06
CA GLU A 425 -15.20 6.50 -10.43
C GLU A 425 -15.72 5.26 -11.20
N ASN A 426 -15.75 4.08 -10.57
CA ASN A 426 -16.22 2.80 -11.16
C ASN A 426 -15.45 2.37 -12.42
N TYR A 427 -14.16 2.74 -12.53
CA TYR A 427 -13.31 2.22 -13.60
C TYR A 427 -13.13 0.71 -13.45
N ALA A 428 -13.11 -0.03 -14.56
CA ALA A 428 -12.73 -1.44 -14.59
C ALA A 428 -11.94 -1.77 -15.86
N PHE A 429 -11.08 -2.79 -15.77
CA PHE A 429 -10.31 -3.26 -16.91
C PHE A 429 -11.23 -4.01 -17.91
N ASP A 430 -11.21 -3.59 -19.18
CA ASP A 430 -11.85 -4.27 -20.31
C ASP A 430 -10.78 -4.91 -21.23
N PRO A 431 -10.28 -6.12 -20.88
CA PRO A 431 -9.26 -6.78 -21.65
C PRO A 431 -9.85 -7.46 -22.91
N THR A 432 -9.46 -6.99 -24.09
CA THR A 432 -10.01 -7.45 -25.39
C THR A 432 -9.93 -8.96 -25.64
N ALA A 433 -10.78 -9.47 -26.54
CA ALA A 433 -10.78 -10.88 -26.96
C ALA A 433 -9.40 -11.36 -27.47
N MET A 434 -8.68 -10.53 -28.23
CA MET A 434 -7.31 -10.83 -28.69
C MET A 434 -6.31 -10.98 -27.54
N MET A 435 -6.47 -10.23 -26.44
CA MET A 435 -5.66 -10.43 -25.22
C MET A 435 -6.00 -11.75 -24.54
N GLY A 436 -7.27 -12.21 -24.60
CA GLY A 436 -7.65 -13.56 -24.17
C GLY A 436 -6.93 -14.65 -24.96
N ILE A 437 -6.90 -14.54 -26.30
CA ILE A 437 -6.17 -15.47 -27.18
C ILE A 437 -4.67 -15.46 -26.85
N LYS A 438 -4.05 -14.28 -26.70
CA LYS A 438 -2.63 -14.16 -26.30
C LYS A 438 -2.36 -14.77 -24.92
N ALA A 439 -3.23 -14.55 -23.94
CA ALA A 439 -3.10 -15.13 -22.60
C ALA A 439 -3.23 -16.66 -22.63
N HIS A 440 -4.13 -17.24 -23.43
CA HIS A 440 -4.22 -18.68 -23.65
C HIS A 440 -2.97 -19.24 -24.36
N ALA A 441 -2.48 -18.58 -25.40
CA ALA A 441 -1.26 -18.98 -26.10
C ALA A 441 -0.04 -18.93 -25.18
N ALA A 442 0.14 -17.86 -24.40
CA ALA A 442 1.20 -17.75 -23.39
C ALA A 442 1.07 -18.81 -22.30
N TRP A 443 -0.16 -19.07 -21.83
CA TRP A 443 -0.45 -20.11 -20.82
C TRP A 443 -0.10 -21.53 -21.29
N TRP A 444 -0.24 -21.80 -22.60
CA TRP A 444 0.16 -23.05 -23.23
C TRP A 444 1.68 -23.09 -23.49
N MET A 445 2.25 -22.08 -24.16
CA MET A 445 3.68 -22.04 -24.55
C MET A 445 4.65 -22.17 -23.36
N ARG A 446 4.32 -21.60 -22.20
CA ARG A 446 5.12 -21.73 -20.98
C ARG A 446 5.20 -23.16 -20.40
N ARG A 447 4.32 -24.06 -20.85
CA ARG A 447 4.34 -25.49 -20.49
C ARG A 447 5.15 -26.33 -21.49
N THR A 448 5.55 -25.75 -22.62
CA THR A 448 6.39 -26.41 -23.63
C THR A 448 7.87 -26.38 -23.21
N PRO A 449 8.58 -27.52 -23.16
CA PRO A 449 9.93 -27.60 -22.57
C PRO A 449 10.95 -26.59 -23.12
N PHE A 450 10.91 -26.30 -24.42
CA PHE A 450 11.91 -25.48 -25.12
C PHE A 450 11.74 -23.97 -24.94
N ILE A 451 10.57 -23.48 -24.51
CA ILE A 451 10.28 -22.03 -24.37
C ILE A 451 10.20 -21.61 -22.89
N ARG A 452 10.45 -22.55 -21.97
CA ARG A 452 10.16 -22.40 -20.54
C ARG A 452 10.90 -21.22 -19.90
N LYS A 453 12.25 -21.21 -19.89
CA LYS A 453 13.06 -20.24 -19.13
C LYS A 453 12.61 -18.77 -19.32
N LYS A 454 12.58 -18.29 -20.57
CA LYS A 454 12.30 -16.86 -20.89
C LYS A 454 10.82 -16.46 -20.76
N LEU A 455 9.90 -17.42 -20.63
CA LEU A 455 8.47 -17.16 -20.42
C LEU A 455 8.03 -17.38 -18.97
N THR A 456 8.69 -18.24 -18.20
CA THR A 456 8.34 -18.44 -16.78
C THR A 456 8.59 -17.20 -15.93
N GLU A 457 9.62 -16.40 -16.24
CA GLU A 457 9.90 -15.09 -15.63
C GLU A 457 8.79 -14.05 -15.84
N LYS A 458 7.94 -14.23 -16.88
CA LYS A 458 6.86 -13.27 -17.22
C LYS A 458 5.46 -13.81 -17.00
N PHE A 459 5.26 -15.13 -17.01
CA PHE A 459 3.94 -15.76 -16.98
C PHE A 459 3.90 -16.96 -16.02
N PRO A 460 3.63 -16.74 -14.71
CA PRO A 460 3.84 -17.70 -13.62
C PRO A 460 2.95 -18.96 -13.67
N LEU A 461 3.50 -20.17 -13.57
CA LEU A 461 2.78 -21.42 -13.87
C LEU A 461 1.51 -21.65 -13.03
N ASN A 462 1.43 -21.11 -11.82
CA ASN A 462 0.25 -21.24 -10.96
C ASN A 462 -0.92 -20.32 -11.37
N MET A 463 -0.69 -19.26 -12.16
CA MET A 463 -1.76 -18.36 -12.60
C MET A 463 -2.72 -19.03 -13.61
N LYS A 464 -4.02 -18.81 -13.40
CA LYS A 464 -5.11 -19.04 -14.34
C LYS A 464 -5.04 -18.04 -15.50
N THR A 465 -5.69 -18.36 -16.62
CA THR A 465 -5.72 -17.50 -17.82
C THR A 465 -6.38 -16.14 -17.58
N ALA A 466 -7.39 -16.06 -16.70
CA ALA A 466 -8.00 -14.80 -16.29
C ALA A 466 -7.01 -13.86 -15.56
N GLN A 467 -6.24 -14.39 -14.61
CA GLN A 467 -5.21 -13.64 -13.88
C GLN A 467 -4.12 -13.12 -14.83
N LEU A 468 -3.63 -13.98 -15.74
CA LEU A 468 -2.66 -13.57 -16.77
C LEU A 468 -3.22 -12.45 -17.67
N LYS A 469 -4.48 -12.59 -18.10
CA LYS A 469 -5.17 -11.58 -18.93
C LYS A 469 -5.29 -10.25 -18.19
N MET A 470 -5.52 -10.27 -16.88
CA MET A 470 -5.59 -9.08 -16.04
C MET A 470 -4.23 -8.38 -15.91
N PHE A 471 -3.18 -9.10 -15.50
CA PHE A 471 -1.83 -8.53 -15.41
C PHE A 471 -1.30 -7.99 -16.74
N MET A 472 -1.54 -8.69 -17.86
CA MET A 472 -1.17 -8.20 -19.19
C MET A 472 -1.82 -6.85 -19.55
N VAL A 473 -3.04 -6.58 -19.07
CA VAL A 473 -3.72 -5.31 -19.34
C VAL A 473 -3.33 -4.24 -18.33
N LEU A 474 -3.14 -4.59 -17.06
CA LEU A 474 -2.53 -3.70 -16.08
C LEU A 474 -1.18 -3.16 -16.58
N ASP A 475 -0.28 -4.05 -17.02
CA ASP A 475 1.03 -3.69 -17.57
C ASP A 475 0.90 -2.72 -18.76
N ILE A 476 0.04 -3.05 -19.74
CA ILE A 476 -0.16 -2.21 -20.94
C ILE A 476 -0.69 -0.82 -20.57
N VAL A 477 -1.62 -0.73 -19.61
CA VAL A 477 -2.27 0.53 -19.26
C VAL A 477 -1.36 1.37 -18.37
N ALA A 478 -0.70 0.78 -17.38
CA ALA A 478 0.21 1.50 -16.48
C ALA A 478 1.47 2.01 -17.21
N GLU A 479 1.98 1.24 -18.18
CA GLU A 479 3.16 1.61 -18.98
C GLU A 479 2.96 2.88 -19.82
N GLU A 480 1.73 3.21 -20.23
CA GLU A 480 1.47 4.47 -20.95
C GLU A 480 1.54 5.69 -20.03
N PHE A 481 1.09 5.59 -18.77
CA PHE A 481 1.28 6.65 -17.78
C PHE A 481 2.75 6.77 -17.38
N HIS A 482 3.45 5.65 -17.22
CA HIS A 482 4.87 5.65 -16.87
C HIS A 482 5.71 6.38 -17.93
N LYS A 483 5.45 6.14 -19.22
CA LYS A 483 6.09 6.90 -20.32
C LYS A 483 5.83 8.41 -20.26
N GLU A 484 4.60 8.83 -19.97
CA GLU A 484 4.31 10.27 -19.87
C GLU A 484 4.98 10.88 -18.62
N LEU A 485 5.05 10.17 -17.48
CA LEU A 485 5.79 10.63 -16.30
C LEU A 485 7.31 10.73 -16.55
N VAL A 486 7.92 9.72 -17.17
CA VAL A 486 9.34 9.74 -17.55
C VAL A 486 9.63 10.93 -18.48
N LYS A 487 8.81 11.13 -19.50
CA LYS A 487 8.94 12.24 -20.45
C LYS A 487 8.79 13.62 -19.80
N ILE A 488 7.90 13.77 -18.81
CA ILE A 488 7.76 15.03 -18.05
C ILE A 488 8.99 15.24 -17.16
N HIS A 489 9.54 14.17 -16.58
CA HIS A 489 10.73 14.22 -15.73
C HIS A 489 12.02 14.53 -16.51
N GLU A 490 12.20 14.00 -17.73
CA GLU A 490 13.36 14.28 -18.61
C GLU A 490 13.56 15.77 -18.94
N GLY A 491 12.53 16.60 -18.77
CA GLY A 491 12.59 18.05 -18.98
C GLY A 491 12.82 18.89 -17.71
N ARG A 492 13.18 18.28 -16.57
CA ARG A 492 13.29 18.96 -15.26
C ARG A 492 14.65 18.73 -14.60
N GLU A 493 15.10 19.73 -13.84
CA GLU A 493 16.31 19.66 -13.01
C GLU A 493 16.10 18.82 -11.74
N LEU A 494 14.88 18.85 -11.18
CA LEU A 494 14.50 18.10 -10.00
C LEU A 494 13.44 17.03 -10.34
N PRO A 495 13.44 15.88 -9.62
CA PRO A 495 12.40 14.87 -9.71
C PRO A 495 10.98 15.40 -9.53
N LEU A 496 10.01 14.63 -10.03
CA LEU A 496 8.60 14.93 -9.80
C LEU A 496 8.23 14.64 -8.34
N SER A 497 7.62 15.62 -7.68
CA SER A 497 7.02 15.43 -6.37
C SER A 497 5.75 14.57 -6.45
N PRO A 498 5.24 14.01 -5.33
CA PRO A 498 4.03 13.19 -5.34
C PRO A 498 2.82 13.87 -5.97
N ILE A 499 2.54 15.12 -5.61
CA ILE A 499 1.41 15.88 -6.16
C ILE A 499 1.59 16.20 -7.65
N GLU A 500 2.82 16.46 -8.11
CA GLU A 500 3.11 16.70 -9.53
C GLU A 500 2.90 15.44 -10.38
N MET A 501 3.32 14.27 -9.89
CA MET A 501 3.00 12.99 -10.54
C MET A 501 1.49 12.77 -10.63
N TYR A 502 0.73 13.07 -9.57
CA TYR A 502 -0.73 12.89 -9.55
C TYR A 502 -1.44 13.85 -10.50
N GLN A 503 -0.99 15.11 -10.58
CA GLN A 503 -1.48 16.10 -11.54
C GLN A 503 -1.21 15.66 -12.99
N ALA A 504 -0.01 15.15 -13.28
CA ALA A 504 0.35 14.62 -14.60
C ALA A 504 -0.49 13.40 -14.99
N ILE A 505 -0.71 12.47 -14.05
CA ILE A 505 -1.56 11.29 -14.22
C ILE A 505 -3.02 11.71 -14.56
N GLU A 506 -3.61 12.62 -13.79
CA GLU A 506 -4.99 13.06 -14.04
C GLU A 506 -5.11 13.86 -15.35
N ALA A 507 -4.12 14.68 -15.69
CA ALA A 507 -4.07 15.38 -16.99
C ALA A 507 -3.98 14.40 -18.18
N PHE A 508 -3.20 13.32 -18.06
CA PHE A 508 -3.14 12.27 -19.07
C PHE A 508 -4.48 11.53 -19.21
N LYS A 509 -5.12 11.16 -18.09
CA LYS A 509 -6.47 10.57 -18.07
C LYS A 509 -7.48 11.45 -18.83
N GLN A 510 -7.54 12.75 -18.52
CA GLN A 510 -8.47 13.68 -19.19
C GLN A 510 -8.20 13.81 -20.71
N LYS A 511 -6.93 13.90 -21.09
CA LYS A 511 -6.47 13.93 -22.49
C LYS A 511 -6.87 12.66 -23.26
N ASP A 512 -6.68 11.48 -22.67
CA ASP A 512 -7.05 10.20 -23.27
C ASP A 512 -8.59 10.03 -23.36
N ALA A 513 -9.35 10.52 -22.38
CA ALA A 513 -10.83 10.55 -22.41
C ALA A 513 -11.36 11.35 -23.62
N ALA A 514 -10.75 12.52 -23.87
CA ALA A 514 -11.08 13.38 -25.01
C ALA A 514 -10.75 12.74 -26.37
N LEU A 515 -9.77 11.82 -26.42
CA LEU A 515 -9.48 11.01 -27.61
C LEU A 515 -10.48 9.84 -27.76
N TYR A 516 -10.91 9.22 -26.66
CA TYR A 516 -11.78 8.05 -26.64
C TYR A 516 -13.22 8.34 -27.08
N THR A 517 -13.76 9.48 -26.65
CA THR A 517 -15.12 9.93 -27.00
C THR A 517 -15.30 10.19 -28.51
N LYS A 518 -14.23 10.60 -29.21
CA LYS A 518 -14.25 10.94 -30.63
C LYS A 518 -13.97 9.71 -31.51
N LYS A 519 -14.96 9.26 -32.29
CA LYS A 519 -14.87 8.05 -33.16
C LYS A 519 -13.61 7.98 -34.03
N ALA A 520 -13.15 9.11 -34.57
CA ALA A 520 -11.94 9.19 -35.41
C ALA A 520 -10.63 8.96 -34.65
N THR A 521 -10.56 9.36 -33.38
CA THR A 521 -9.34 9.26 -32.54
C THR A 521 -9.40 8.14 -31.50
N ARG A 522 -10.53 7.47 -31.30
CA ARG A 522 -10.72 6.43 -30.28
C ARG A 522 -9.70 5.29 -30.33
N LYS A 523 -9.11 5.00 -31.50
CA LYS A 523 -8.01 4.02 -31.64
C LYS A 523 -6.69 4.47 -31.00
N LYS A 524 -6.51 5.77 -30.77
CA LYS A 524 -5.33 6.40 -30.13
C LYS A 524 -5.47 6.53 -28.61
N ALA A 525 -6.69 6.39 -28.07
CA ALA A 525 -6.90 6.36 -26.62
C ALA A 525 -6.50 4.97 -26.11
N VAL A 526 -5.31 4.83 -25.53
CA VAL A 526 -4.79 3.52 -25.12
C VAL A 526 -5.33 3.16 -23.73
N PHE A 527 -5.47 4.14 -22.84
CA PHE A 527 -5.98 3.93 -21.47
C PHE A 527 -7.49 3.61 -21.48
N HIS A 528 -8.35 4.53 -21.93
CA HIS A 528 -9.81 4.31 -21.95
C HIS A 528 -10.28 3.18 -22.87
N LYS A 529 -9.42 2.65 -23.73
CA LYS A 529 -9.73 1.45 -24.52
C LYS A 529 -9.69 0.17 -23.68
N TYR A 530 -8.89 0.12 -22.63
CA TYR A 530 -8.71 -1.08 -21.80
C TYR A 530 -9.02 -0.87 -20.32
N PHE A 531 -9.21 0.38 -19.86
CA PHE A 531 -9.55 0.72 -18.49
C PHE A 531 -10.42 1.98 -18.49
N HIS A 532 -11.71 1.84 -18.22
CA HIS A 532 -12.70 2.93 -18.34
C HIS A 532 -13.85 2.76 -17.35
N PRO A 533 -14.67 3.80 -17.10
CA PRO A 533 -15.87 3.67 -16.28
C PRO A 533 -16.78 2.56 -16.82
N THR A 534 -17.26 1.71 -15.92
CA THR A 534 -18.31 0.74 -16.24
C THR A 534 -19.66 1.46 -16.32
N LYS A 535 -20.52 1.02 -17.24
CA LYS A 535 -21.93 1.42 -17.20
C LYS A 535 -22.59 0.62 -16.08
N ARG A 536 -23.07 1.32 -15.05
CA ARG A 536 -24.01 0.76 -14.07
C ARG A 536 -25.35 0.47 -14.72
#